data_AF-A0A8H8MZK3-F1
#
_entry.id   AF-A0A8H8MZK3-F1
#
_cell.length_a   1.000
_cell.length_b   1.000
_cell.length_c   1.000
_cell.angle_alpha   90.00
_cell.angle_beta   90.00
_cell.angle_gamma   90.00
#
_symmetry.space_group_name_H-M   'P 1'
#
loop_
_entity.id
_entity.type
_entity.pdbx_description
1 polymer ?
#
loop_
_entity_poly.entity_id
_entity_poly.type
_entity_poly.pdbx_seq_one_letter_code
_entity_poly.pdbx_strand_id
1 'polypeptide(L)'
;MLDPLEVHLLDFPNIVKGSELQLPFQACIKMEKFGDLILHATQPQMVLFSLYDERLKSISSYTAFSWLILLLRGLHVSNKKAKIMLRPNKSTITEPHFVWPMLTDDEWIKVEVALRDLILTDFGKRNSVNIALLTSSEIRDIILGQEIAALSIRRQQMAKLEKSTEAQSLITAIQTQTTNVHGDTLHVVTTANYEQQVFSSKSNWHDDAGLYTDVPPKNVLHAFITDVDLRTQVNAFLYGTSPPDNKQVKEIK
;
A
#
# COMPACT_ATOMS: atom_id res chain seq x y z
N MET A 1 6.12 -16.89 -17.73
CA MET A 1 7.59 -17.07 -17.77
C MET A 1 8.01 -18.53 -17.72
N LEU A 2 7.20 -19.46 -17.19
CA LEU A 2 7.52 -20.89 -17.18
C LEU A 2 7.68 -21.46 -18.60
N ASP A 3 6.65 -21.34 -19.44
CA ASP A 3 6.66 -21.96 -20.78
C ASP A 3 7.85 -21.51 -21.67
N PRO A 4 8.19 -20.20 -21.77
CA PRO A 4 9.36 -19.78 -22.54
C PRO A 4 10.69 -20.29 -21.96
N LEU A 5 10.81 -20.36 -20.63
CA LEU A 5 12.03 -20.87 -19.99
C LEU A 5 12.20 -22.36 -20.18
N GLU A 6 11.12 -23.14 -20.13
CA GLU A 6 11.16 -24.58 -20.40
C GLU A 6 11.61 -24.87 -21.83
N VAL A 7 11.16 -24.08 -22.81
CA VAL A 7 11.60 -24.20 -24.21
C VAL A 7 13.09 -23.83 -24.37
N HIS A 8 13.56 -22.79 -23.68
CA HIS A 8 14.97 -22.37 -23.77
C HIS A 8 15.93 -23.24 -22.93
N LEU A 9 15.42 -23.98 -21.94
CA LEU A 9 16.20 -24.83 -21.02
C LEU A 9 15.93 -26.33 -21.22
N LEU A 10 15.52 -26.75 -22.42
CA LEU A 10 15.30 -28.17 -22.76
C LEU A 10 16.51 -29.06 -22.44
N ASP A 11 17.72 -28.52 -22.62
CA ASP A 11 18.98 -29.22 -22.32
C ASP A 11 19.22 -29.39 -20.80
N PHE A 12 18.42 -28.73 -19.94
CA PHE A 12 18.57 -28.71 -18.49
C PHE A 12 17.23 -28.95 -17.74
N PRO A 13 16.69 -30.18 -17.76
CA PRO A 13 15.34 -30.49 -17.28
C PRO A 13 15.10 -30.29 -15.77
N ASN A 14 16.15 -30.19 -14.95
CA ASN A 14 16.03 -30.12 -13.49
C ASN A 14 16.09 -28.69 -12.91
N ILE A 15 16.14 -27.65 -13.75
CA ILE A 15 16.46 -26.28 -13.30
C ILE A 15 15.22 -25.45 -12.94
N VAL A 16 14.07 -25.69 -13.57
CA VAL A 16 12.91 -24.80 -13.46
C VAL A 16 11.94 -25.30 -12.39
N LYS A 17 11.60 -24.44 -11.43
CA LYS A 17 10.52 -24.66 -10.46
C LYS A 17 9.68 -23.40 -10.32
N GLY A 18 8.36 -23.56 -10.31
CA GLY A 18 7.42 -22.51 -9.94
C GLY A 18 7.47 -22.21 -8.44
N SER A 19 7.12 -20.98 -8.06
CA SER A 19 6.89 -20.60 -6.68
C SER A 19 5.49 -20.02 -6.53
N GLU A 20 4.77 -20.45 -5.51
CA GLU A 20 3.50 -19.85 -5.10
C GLU A 20 3.71 -18.55 -4.30
N LEU A 21 4.95 -18.28 -3.86
CA LEU A 21 5.28 -17.09 -3.10
C LEU A 21 5.38 -15.87 -4.02
N GLN A 22 4.57 -14.85 -3.75
CA GLN A 22 4.64 -13.58 -4.48
C GLN A 22 5.72 -12.67 -3.91
N LEU A 23 6.99 -13.03 -4.13
CA LEU A 23 8.13 -12.29 -3.59
C LEU A 23 8.28 -10.91 -4.27
N PRO A 24 8.58 -9.83 -3.51
CA PRO A 24 8.51 -8.46 -4.00
C PRO A 24 9.81 -8.01 -4.70
N PHE A 25 10.44 -8.86 -5.51
CA PHE A 25 11.72 -8.52 -6.17
C PHE A 25 11.63 -7.32 -7.13
N GLN A 26 10.44 -7.06 -7.69
CA GLN A 26 10.18 -5.84 -8.46
C GLN A 26 10.43 -4.55 -7.67
N ALA A 27 10.37 -4.60 -6.33
CA ALA A 27 10.65 -3.44 -5.49
C ALA A 27 12.12 -3.02 -5.55
N CYS A 28 13.05 -3.89 -5.96
CA CYS A 28 14.45 -3.55 -6.19
C CYS A 28 14.57 -2.40 -7.21
N ILE A 29 13.77 -2.40 -8.28
CA ILE A 29 13.81 -1.33 -9.30
C ILE A 29 13.44 0.04 -8.71
N LYS A 30 12.69 0.07 -7.61
CA LYS A 30 12.31 1.32 -6.92
C LYS A 30 13.43 1.91 -6.06
N MET A 31 14.59 1.26 -5.98
CA MET A 31 15.78 1.77 -5.31
C MET A 31 16.57 2.68 -6.27
N GLU A 32 17.02 3.83 -5.77
CA GLU A 32 17.73 4.84 -6.57
C GLU A 32 18.95 4.25 -7.28
N LYS A 33 19.78 3.47 -6.58
CA LYS A 33 20.98 2.85 -7.15
C LYS A 33 20.70 2.01 -8.41
N PHE A 34 19.64 1.20 -8.39
CA PHE A 34 19.27 0.37 -9.53
C PHE A 34 18.51 1.17 -10.58
N GLY A 35 17.59 2.05 -10.16
CA GLY A 35 16.84 2.93 -11.05
C GLY A 35 17.75 3.82 -11.88
N ASP A 36 18.72 4.48 -11.24
CA ASP A 36 19.67 5.37 -11.90
C ASP A 36 20.58 4.59 -12.85
N LEU A 37 21.07 3.42 -12.44
CA LEU A 37 21.89 2.56 -13.32
C LEU A 37 21.12 2.13 -14.57
N ILE A 38 19.84 1.78 -14.43
CA ILE A 38 18.96 1.39 -15.54
C ILE A 38 18.69 2.59 -16.45
N LEU A 39 18.43 3.77 -15.89
CA LEU A 39 18.14 4.98 -16.64
C LEU A 39 19.35 5.50 -17.43
N HIS A 40 20.57 5.32 -16.91
CA HIS A 40 21.80 5.74 -17.58
C HIS A 40 22.38 4.67 -18.53
N ALA A 41 21.79 3.48 -18.59
CA ALA A 41 22.28 2.42 -19.46
C ALA A 41 22.01 2.75 -20.94
N THR A 42 23.08 2.88 -21.73
CA THR A 42 23.01 3.15 -23.17
C THR A 42 23.05 1.87 -24.02
N GLN A 43 23.49 0.76 -23.43
CA GLN A 43 23.63 -0.54 -24.09
C GLN A 43 23.26 -1.69 -23.14
N PRO A 44 22.92 -2.89 -23.67
CA PRO A 44 22.70 -4.07 -22.84
C PRO A 44 23.97 -4.44 -22.08
N GLN A 45 23.89 -4.48 -20.75
CA GLN A 45 25.01 -4.82 -19.88
C GLN A 45 24.54 -5.75 -18.74
N MET A 46 25.40 -6.71 -18.39
CA MET A 46 25.21 -7.54 -17.20
C MET A 46 25.95 -6.88 -16.03
N VAL A 47 25.26 -6.69 -14.90
CA VAL A 47 25.84 -6.09 -13.70
C VAL A 47 25.64 -7.02 -12.52
N LEU A 48 26.69 -7.24 -11.74
CA LEU A 48 26.68 -8.09 -10.56
C LEU A 48 26.48 -7.24 -9.30
N PHE A 49 25.55 -7.64 -8.45
CA PHE A 49 25.31 -7.02 -7.14
C PHE A 49 25.10 -8.07 -6.06
N SER A 50 25.57 -7.77 -4.84
CA SER A 50 25.19 -8.49 -3.63
C SER A 50 24.04 -7.73 -2.96
N LEU A 51 22.85 -8.34 -2.88
CA LEU A 51 21.71 -7.75 -2.17
C LEU A 51 21.82 -7.85 -0.65
N TYR A 52 22.74 -8.68 -0.14
CA TYR A 52 22.98 -8.84 1.29
C TYR A 52 24.11 -7.95 1.81
N ASP A 53 24.80 -7.22 0.93
CA ASP A 53 26.04 -6.49 1.27
C ASP A 53 26.99 -7.41 2.06
N GLU A 54 27.37 -7.03 3.29
CA GLU A 54 28.21 -7.83 4.17
C GLU A 54 27.46 -8.61 5.27
N ARG A 55 26.12 -8.61 5.27
CA ARG A 55 25.31 -9.20 6.33
C ARG A 55 25.60 -10.68 6.56
N LEU A 56 25.98 -11.42 5.53
CA LEU A 56 26.31 -12.84 5.65
C LEU A 56 27.52 -13.13 6.57
N LYS A 57 28.31 -12.10 6.94
CA LYS A 57 29.39 -12.25 7.94
C LYS A 57 28.86 -12.40 9.37
N SER A 58 27.71 -11.79 9.69
CA SER A 58 27.14 -11.78 11.05
C SER A 58 25.89 -12.66 11.21
N ILE A 59 25.12 -12.88 10.14
CA ILE A 59 23.86 -13.62 10.19
C ILE A 59 23.80 -14.77 9.18
N SER A 60 22.97 -15.77 9.49
CA SER A 60 22.73 -16.91 8.58
C SER A 60 22.05 -16.47 7.28
N SER A 61 22.21 -17.26 6.21
CA SER A 61 21.55 -17.03 4.93
C SER A 61 20.02 -16.98 5.04
N TYR A 62 19.42 -17.80 5.90
CA TYR A 62 17.99 -17.81 6.18
C TYR A 62 17.51 -16.48 6.80
N THR A 63 18.27 -15.96 7.77
CA THR A 63 17.97 -14.67 8.42
C THR A 63 18.16 -13.53 7.44
N ALA A 64 19.24 -13.54 6.65
CA ALA A 64 19.53 -12.52 5.64
C ALA A 64 18.45 -12.48 4.55
N PHE A 65 17.96 -13.63 4.11
CA PHE A 65 16.86 -13.72 3.16
C PHE A 65 15.57 -13.15 3.75
N SER A 66 15.21 -13.55 4.96
CA SER A 66 14.00 -13.05 5.65
C SER A 66 14.04 -11.53 5.84
N TRP A 67 15.20 -11.00 6.23
CA TRP A 67 15.47 -9.57 6.32
C TRP A 67 15.30 -8.86 4.98
N LEU A 68 15.90 -9.39 3.90
CA LEU A 68 15.81 -8.80 2.56
C LEU A 68 14.36 -8.73 2.08
N ILE A 69 13.59 -9.81 2.26
CA ILE A 69 12.18 -9.84 1.86
C ILE A 69 11.36 -8.82 2.68
N LEU A 70 11.65 -8.65 3.97
CA LEU A 70 11.00 -7.62 4.79
C LEU A 70 11.25 -6.21 4.23
N LEU A 71 12.50 -5.89 3.87
CA LEU A 71 12.86 -4.59 3.29
C LEU A 71 12.16 -4.36 1.95
N LEU A 72 12.24 -5.34 1.05
CA LEU A 72 11.63 -5.26 -0.28
C LEU A 72 10.10 -5.18 -0.19
N ARG A 73 9.47 -5.91 0.75
CA ARG A 73 8.02 -5.81 0.98
C ARG A 73 7.63 -4.44 1.52
N GLY A 74 8.39 -3.88 2.44
CA GLY A 74 8.18 -2.52 2.94
C GLY A 74 8.25 -1.48 1.82
N LEU A 75 9.26 -1.57 0.96
CA LEU A 75 9.42 -0.72 -0.23
C LEU A 75 8.30 -0.93 -1.27
N HIS A 76 7.79 -2.16 -1.39
CA HIS A 76 6.67 -2.49 -2.25
C HIS A 76 5.37 -1.84 -1.76
N VAL A 77 5.07 -1.94 -0.46
CA VAL A 77 3.87 -1.42 0.19
C VAL A 77 3.87 0.11 0.23
N SER A 78 4.93 0.72 0.75
CA SER A 78 5.04 2.17 0.83
C SER A 78 6.49 2.61 0.66
N ASN A 79 6.86 2.91 -0.59
CA ASN A 79 8.22 3.30 -0.94
C ASN A 79 8.70 4.53 -0.14
N LYS A 80 7.90 5.60 -0.05
CA LYS A 80 8.27 6.83 0.65
C LYS A 80 8.52 6.60 2.16
N LYS A 81 7.60 5.90 2.85
CA LYS A 81 7.74 5.65 4.29
C LYS A 81 8.90 4.70 4.60
N ALA A 82 9.04 3.64 3.80
CA ALA A 82 10.15 2.70 3.95
C ALA A 82 11.51 3.38 3.74
N LYS A 83 11.65 4.28 2.75
CA LYS A 83 12.88 5.07 2.55
C LYS A 83 13.22 5.96 3.75
N ILE A 84 12.22 6.59 4.37
CA ILE A 84 12.41 7.39 5.59
C ILE A 84 12.87 6.50 6.75
N MET A 85 12.27 5.32 6.92
CA MET A 85 12.64 4.36 7.97
C MET A 85 14.07 3.81 7.79
N LEU A 86 14.50 3.58 6.54
CA LEU A 86 15.85 3.11 6.23
C LEU A 86 16.94 4.17 6.51
N ARG A 87 16.59 5.45 6.57
CA ARG A 87 17.53 6.55 6.83
C ARG A 87 17.08 7.35 8.06
N PRO A 88 17.24 6.80 9.27
CA PRO A 88 16.76 7.44 10.50
C PRO A 88 17.51 8.73 10.82
N ASN A 89 18.80 8.81 10.48
CA ASN A 89 19.65 9.96 10.76
C ASN A 89 20.21 10.56 9.48
N LYS A 90 20.47 11.88 9.48
CA LYS A 90 21.13 12.58 8.36
C LYS A 90 22.59 12.11 8.16
N SER A 91 23.20 11.53 9.20
CA SER A 91 24.53 10.93 9.17
C SER A 91 24.56 9.52 8.58
N THR A 92 23.41 8.89 8.32
CA THR A 92 23.36 7.55 7.75
C THR A 92 23.87 7.59 6.31
N ILE A 93 25.07 7.03 6.11
CA ILE A 93 25.71 6.92 4.79
C ILE A 93 25.51 5.51 4.23
N THR A 94 25.41 5.44 2.90
CA THR A 94 25.47 4.19 2.14
C THR A 94 26.77 4.21 1.37
N GLU A 95 27.60 3.17 1.53
CA GLU A 95 28.84 3.09 0.76
C GLU A 95 28.55 2.87 -0.73
N PRO A 96 29.44 3.35 -1.64
CA PRO A 96 29.18 3.28 -3.08
C PRO A 96 28.92 1.86 -3.60
N HIS A 97 29.51 0.84 -2.99
CA HIS A 97 29.34 -0.56 -3.38
C HIS A 97 28.16 -1.24 -2.67
N PHE A 98 27.67 -0.71 -1.55
CA PHE A 98 26.53 -1.26 -0.82
C PHE A 98 25.18 -0.80 -1.38
N VAL A 99 24.19 -1.67 -1.23
CA VAL A 99 22.81 -1.42 -1.63
C VAL A 99 22.05 -0.75 -0.49
N TRP A 100 22.35 -1.15 0.75
CA TRP A 100 21.66 -0.71 1.96
C TRP A 100 22.53 0.23 2.80
N PRO A 101 21.92 1.12 3.61
CA PRO A 101 22.66 1.99 4.52
C PRO A 101 23.45 1.20 5.56
N MET A 102 24.59 1.73 5.96
CA MET A 102 25.38 1.18 7.07
C MET A 102 24.73 1.60 8.38
N LEU A 103 24.07 0.64 9.02
CA LEU A 103 23.44 0.79 10.33
C LEU A 103 24.00 -0.28 11.26
N THR A 104 24.01 0.02 12.56
CA THR A 104 24.35 -0.95 13.60
C THR A 104 23.24 -1.99 13.78
N ASP A 105 23.54 -3.13 14.40
CA ASP A 105 22.52 -4.19 14.60
C ASP A 105 21.33 -3.71 15.44
N ASP A 106 21.55 -2.86 16.45
CA ASP A 106 20.48 -2.26 17.26
C ASP A 106 19.57 -1.32 16.45
N GLU A 107 20.16 -0.55 15.53
CA GLU A 107 19.40 0.29 14.62
C GLU A 107 18.60 -0.56 13.63
N TRP A 108 19.19 -1.63 13.12
CA TRP A 108 18.50 -2.56 12.24
C TRP A 108 17.30 -3.23 12.90
N ILE A 109 17.40 -3.64 14.17
CA ILE A 109 16.26 -4.19 14.91
C ILE A 109 15.10 -3.19 14.94
N LYS A 110 15.39 -1.90 15.18
CA LYS A 110 14.36 -0.84 15.18
C LYS A 110 13.73 -0.67 13.80
N VAL A 111 14.54 -0.66 12.74
CA VAL A 111 14.08 -0.55 11.36
C VAL A 111 13.23 -1.75 10.96
N GLU A 112 13.62 -2.97 11.34
CA GLU A 112 12.86 -4.20 11.07
C GLU A 112 11.48 -4.18 11.74
N VAL A 113 11.41 -3.78 13.01
CA VAL A 113 10.14 -3.63 13.72
C VAL A 113 9.26 -2.59 13.02
N ALA A 114 9.82 -1.42 12.69
CA ALA A 114 9.09 -0.35 12.02
C ALA A 114 8.55 -0.76 10.64
N LEU A 115 9.34 -1.51 9.84
CA LEU A 115 8.92 -2.01 8.53
C LEU A 115 7.88 -3.12 8.65
N ARG A 116 8.01 -4.01 9.63
CA ARG A 116 7.00 -5.03 9.93
C ARG A 116 5.67 -4.37 10.27
N ASP A 117 5.68 -3.38 11.16
CA ASP A 117 4.48 -2.66 11.57
C ASP A 117 3.84 -1.90 10.40
N LEU A 118 4.66 -1.31 9.52
CA LEU A 118 4.20 -0.66 8.29
C LEU A 118 3.44 -1.63 7.38
N ILE A 119 4.00 -2.82 7.13
CA ILE A 119 3.39 -3.85 6.27
C ILE A 119 2.09 -4.35 6.90
N LEU A 120 2.11 -4.67 8.19
CA LEU A 120 0.92 -5.16 8.89
C LEU A 120 -0.19 -4.09 8.99
N THR A 121 0.18 -2.83 9.18
CA THR A 121 -0.77 -1.70 9.20
C THR A 121 -1.46 -1.55 7.85
N ASP A 122 -0.71 -1.62 6.75
CA ASP A 122 -1.28 -1.57 5.40
C ASP A 122 -2.17 -2.79 5.12
N PHE A 123 -1.72 -4.00 5.50
CA PHE A 123 -2.50 -5.22 5.36
C PHE A 123 -3.82 -5.16 6.15
N GLY A 124 -3.77 -4.73 7.41
CA GLY A 124 -4.93 -4.59 8.28
C GLY A 124 -5.94 -3.58 7.73
N LYS A 125 -5.47 -2.47 7.14
CA LYS A 125 -6.35 -1.48 6.48
C LYS A 125 -7.00 -2.02 5.22
N ARG A 126 -6.24 -2.70 4.34
CA ARG A 126 -6.77 -3.23 3.08
C ARG A 126 -7.79 -4.34 3.29
N ASN A 127 -7.54 -5.22 4.26
CA ASN A 127 -8.38 -6.38 4.53
C ASN A 127 -9.37 -6.16 5.68
N SER A 128 -9.37 -4.97 6.29
CA SER A 128 -10.15 -4.65 7.50
C SER A 128 -9.94 -5.67 8.63
N VAL A 129 -8.70 -6.15 8.81
CA VAL A 129 -8.30 -7.17 9.81
C VAL A 129 -7.65 -6.50 11.02
N ASN A 130 -7.94 -7.00 12.22
CA ASN A 130 -7.23 -6.56 13.43
C ASN A 130 -5.87 -7.26 13.52
N ILE A 131 -4.81 -6.46 13.44
CA ILE A 131 -3.41 -6.91 13.44
C ILE A 131 -3.03 -7.63 14.74
N ALA A 132 -3.60 -7.21 15.88
CA ALA A 132 -3.27 -7.76 17.19
C ALA A 132 -3.69 -9.22 17.37
N LEU A 133 -4.55 -9.74 16.49
CA LEU A 133 -5.04 -11.12 16.52
C LEU A 133 -4.25 -12.06 15.61
N LEU A 134 -3.24 -11.55 14.88
CA LEU A 134 -2.45 -12.35 13.95
C LEU A 134 -1.40 -13.17 14.72
N THR A 135 -1.28 -14.44 14.33
CA THR A 135 -0.24 -15.35 14.80
C THR A 135 1.09 -15.08 14.11
N SER A 136 2.21 -15.51 14.70
CA SER A 136 3.54 -15.33 14.11
C SER A 136 3.70 -15.99 12.74
N SER A 137 3.01 -17.11 12.49
CA SER A 137 2.97 -17.74 11.16
C SER A 137 2.23 -16.88 10.15
N GLU A 138 1.06 -16.33 10.49
CA GLU A 138 0.30 -15.46 9.59
C GLU A 138 1.07 -14.18 9.26
N ILE A 139 1.77 -13.59 10.24
CA ILE A 139 2.63 -12.42 10.02
C ILE A 139 3.72 -12.74 9.00
N ARG A 140 4.37 -13.90 9.13
CA ARG A 140 5.40 -14.34 8.18
C ARG A 140 4.81 -14.56 6.80
N ASP A 141 3.66 -15.21 6.71
CA ASP A 141 3.00 -15.54 5.45
C ASP A 141 2.56 -14.26 4.70
N ILE A 142 2.08 -13.24 5.42
CA ILE A 142 1.82 -11.89 4.88
C ILE A 142 3.08 -11.27 4.29
N ILE A 143 4.21 -11.33 5.00
CA ILE A 143 5.47 -10.74 4.53
C ILE A 143 5.99 -11.48 3.29
N LEU A 144 5.86 -12.81 3.27
CA LEU A 144 6.23 -13.64 2.13
C LEU A 144 5.27 -13.49 0.94
N GLY A 145 4.10 -12.89 1.15
CA GLY A 145 3.10 -12.65 0.11
C GLY A 145 2.32 -13.90 -0.25
N GLN A 146 2.08 -14.78 0.74
CA GLN A 146 1.14 -15.88 0.61
C GLN A 146 -0.28 -15.37 0.84
N GLU A 147 -1.23 -15.97 0.15
CA GLU A 147 -2.64 -15.77 0.46
C GLU A 147 -2.93 -16.41 1.82
N ILE A 148 -3.41 -15.61 2.76
CA ILE A 148 -3.84 -16.16 4.05
C ILE A 148 -5.09 -16.98 3.79
N ALA A 149 -5.04 -18.28 4.08
CA ALA A 149 -6.17 -19.18 3.91
C ALA A 149 -7.43 -18.59 4.57
N ALA A 150 -8.54 -18.59 3.83
CA ALA A 150 -9.82 -17.97 4.20
C ALA A 150 -10.39 -18.39 5.58
N LEU A 151 -9.85 -19.45 6.20
CA LEU A 151 -10.23 -19.92 7.54
C LEU A 151 -9.90 -18.91 8.67
N SER A 152 -8.82 -18.14 8.57
CA SER A 152 -8.45 -17.13 9.58
C SER A 152 -9.33 -15.87 9.48
N ILE A 153 -9.64 -15.43 8.26
CA ILE A 153 -10.59 -14.35 8.00
C ILE A 153 -11.98 -14.77 8.52
N ARG A 154 -12.39 -16.03 8.33
CA ARG A 154 -13.65 -16.57 8.87
C ARG A 154 -13.66 -16.62 10.40
N ARG A 155 -12.57 -17.05 11.04
CA ARG A 155 -12.41 -17.01 12.52
C ARG A 155 -12.56 -15.59 13.05
N GLN A 156 -12.01 -14.60 12.34
CA GLN A 156 -12.08 -13.19 12.72
C GLN A 156 -13.44 -12.55 12.41
N GLN A 157 -14.11 -12.96 11.33
CA GLN A 157 -15.49 -12.56 11.03
C GLN A 157 -16.45 -13.09 12.09
N MET A 158 -16.29 -14.34 12.53
CA MET A 158 -17.10 -14.91 13.63
C MET A 158 -16.84 -14.19 14.95
N ALA A 159 -15.58 -13.91 15.31
CA ALA A 159 -15.27 -13.14 16.52
C ALA A 159 -15.81 -11.69 16.49
N LYS A 160 -15.85 -11.06 15.32
CA LYS A 160 -16.51 -9.75 15.15
C LYS A 160 -18.02 -9.87 15.24
N LEU A 161 -18.61 -10.93 14.68
CA LEU A 161 -20.04 -11.20 14.75
C LEU A 161 -20.49 -11.44 16.19
N GLU A 162 -19.73 -12.24 16.95
CA GLU A 162 -19.98 -12.49 18.37
C GLU A 162 -19.93 -11.19 19.18
N LYS A 163 -18.90 -10.37 19.03
CA LYS A 163 -18.82 -9.06 19.70
C LYS A 163 -19.89 -8.07 19.24
N SER A 164 -20.29 -8.08 17.97
CA SER A 164 -21.40 -7.26 17.51
C SER A 164 -22.75 -7.78 18.03
N THR A 165 -22.89 -9.08 18.25
CA THR A 165 -24.09 -9.69 18.85
C THR A 165 -24.18 -9.34 20.34
N GLU A 166 -23.05 -9.31 21.04
CA GLU A 166 -22.94 -8.80 22.42
C GLU A 166 -23.15 -7.28 22.54
N ALA A 167 -22.81 -6.50 21.51
CA ALA A 167 -23.06 -5.06 21.47
C ALA A 167 -24.49 -4.72 20.99
N GLN A 168 -25.09 -5.53 20.11
CA GLN A 168 -26.48 -5.40 19.68
C GLN A 168 -27.48 -5.90 20.72
N SER A 169 -27.08 -6.81 21.62
CA SER A 169 -27.90 -7.16 22.79
C SER A 169 -28.06 -5.99 23.78
N LEU A 170 -27.24 -4.94 23.66
CA LEU A 170 -27.33 -3.71 24.46
C LEU A 170 -28.13 -2.57 23.82
N ILE A 171 -28.64 -2.72 22.59
CA ILE A 171 -29.65 -1.82 22.02
C ILE A 171 -30.96 -2.60 21.88
N THR A 172 -31.50 -3.01 23.03
CA THR A 172 -32.85 -3.56 23.08
C THR A 172 -33.83 -2.39 23.17
N ALA A 173 -34.69 -2.28 22.15
CA ALA A 173 -35.77 -1.34 21.93
C ALA A 173 -36.30 -0.59 23.16
N ILE A 174 -36.45 0.73 23.05
CA ILE A 174 -37.25 1.52 24.01
C ILE A 174 -38.69 1.02 23.91
N GLN A 175 -39.13 0.25 24.90
CA GLN A 175 -40.53 -0.12 25.09
C GLN A 175 -41.19 0.98 25.93
N THR A 176 -42.08 1.75 25.33
CA THR A 176 -42.90 2.69 26.09
C THR A 176 -44.20 1.99 26.46
N GLN A 177 -44.38 1.74 27.75
CA GLN A 177 -45.62 1.19 28.31
C GLN A 177 -46.53 2.34 28.71
N THR A 178 -47.73 2.40 28.13
CA THR A 178 -48.75 3.38 28.52
C THR A 178 -50.07 2.68 28.80
N THR A 179 -50.73 3.08 29.88
CA THR A 179 -52.07 2.61 30.26
C THR A 179 -53.13 3.59 29.77
N ASN A 180 -54.22 3.05 29.22
CA ASN A 180 -55.38 3.86 28.83
C ASN A 180 -56.35 3.97 30.02
N VAL A 181 -57.32 4.90 29.96
CA VAL A 181 -58.23 5.27 31.08
C VAL A 181 -59.12 4.10 31.58
N HIS A 182 -59.11 2.95 30.91
CA HIS A 182 -59.81 1.72 31.33
C HIS A 182 -58.88 0.59 31.82
N GLY A 183 -57.60 0.85 32.04
CA GLY A 183 -56.69 -0.07 32.76
C GLY A 183 -55.95 -1.09 31.89
N ASP A 184 -56.15 -1.11 30.57
CA ASP A 184 -55.42 -2.00 29.66
C ASP A 184 -54.03 -1.44 29.30
N THR A 185 -53.01 -2.30 29.33
CA THR A 185 -51.61 -1.94 29.05
C THR A 185 -51.27 -2.09 27.57
N LEU A 186 -50.88 -1.00 26.92
CA LEU A 186 -50.39 -1.01 25.53
C LEU A 186 -48.85 -1.08 25.51
N HIS A 187 -48.31 -2.05 24.75
CA HIS A 187 -46.89 -2.19 24.47
C HIS A 187 -46.61 -1.87 23.01
N VAL A 188 -45.92 -0.76 22.74
CA VAL A 188 -45.51 -0.37 21.38
C VAL A 188 -44.00 -0.51 21.25
N VAL A 189 -43.55 -1.34 20.32
CA VAL A 189 -42.14 -1.56 20.01
C VAL A 189 -41.83 -0.85 18.69
N THR A 190 -41.05 0.23 18.73
CA THR A 190 -40.64 0.96 17.53
C THR A 190 -39.23 0.53 17.12
N THR A 191 -39.11 -0.19 16.00
CA THR A 191 -37.83 -0.57 15.37
C THR A 191 -37.56 0.36 14.18
N ALA A 192 -37.06 1.57 14.43
CA ALA A 192 -36.67 2.47 13.34
C ALA A 192 -35.19 2.30 13.01
N ASN A 193 -34.87 1.62 11.89
CA ASN A 193 -33.50 1.57 11.35
C ASN A 193 -33.46 1.68 9.80
N TYR A 194 -34.47 2.29 9.18
CA TYR A 194 -34.62 2.31 7.71
C TYR A 194 -34.23 3.64 7.03
N GLU A 195 -33.81 4.68 7.75
CA GLU A 195 -33.60 6.02 7.16
C GLU A 195 -32.14 6.44 6.87
N GLN A 196 -31.17 5.52 6.91
CA GLN A 196 -29.77 5.84 6.57
C GLN A 196 -29.33 5.43 5.14
N GLN A 197 -30.17 5.68 4.13
CA GLN A 197 -29.67 5.73 2.75
C GLN A 197 -29.60 7.19 2.28
N VAL A 198 -28.39 7.75 2.29
CA VAL A 198 -28.10 9.03 1.65
C VAL A 198 -28.24 8.84 0.14
N PHE A 199 -29.33 9.32 -0.42
CA PHE A 199 -29.56 9.39 -1.86
C PHE A 199 -28.67 10.48 -2.47
N SER A 200 -27.55 10.10 -3.09
CA SER A 200 -26.75 11.03 -3.90
C SER A 200 -27.18 10.94 -5.37
N SER A 201 -28.10 11.80 -5.79
CA SER A 201 -28.31 12.07 -7.21
C SER A 201 -27.41 13.24 -7.61
N LYS A 202 -26.23 12.94 -8.15
CA LYS A 202 -25.52 13.92 -8.98
C LYS A 202 -26.07 13.78 -10.39
N SER A 203 -27.19 14.42 -10.65
CA SER A 203 -27.64 14.69 -12.01
C SER A 203 -26.70 15.77 -12.59
N ASN A 204 -25.69 15.38 -13.34
CA ASN A 204 -24.85 16.31 -14.08
C ASN A 204 -25.61 16.75 -15.34
N TRP A 205 -26.35 17.85 -15.24
CA TRP A 205 -27.05 18.51 -16.36
C TRP A 205 -26.24 19.68 -16.97
N HIS A 206 -25.00 19.82 -16.53
CA HIS A 206 -23.93 20.72 -16.99
C HIS A 206 -22.89 19.82 -17.69
N ASP A 207 -22.37 20.00 -18.90
CA ASP A 207 -22.24 21.18 -19.75
C ASP A 207 -21.96 20.73 -21.20
N ASP A 208 -22.93 20.93 -22.10
CA ASP A 208 -22.76 20.81 -23.56
C ASP A 208 -22.48 22.20 -24.18
N ALA A 209 -21.66 23.00 -23.51
CA ALA A 209 -21.30 24.36 -23.92
C ALA A 209 -19.79 24.43 -24.19
N GLY A 210 -19.38 24.10 -25.43
CA GLY A 210 -18.05 24.42 -25.98
C GLY A 210 -16.88 24.21 -25.03
N LEU A 211 -16.65 22.97 -24.59
CA LEU A 211 -15.56 22.61 -23.69
C LEU A 211 -14.21 23.09 -24.25
N TYR A 212 -13.60 24.05 -23.57
CA TYR A 212 -12.18 24.33 -23.77
C TYR A 212 -11.37 23.21 -23.14
N THR A 213 -10.36 22.73 -23.86
CA THR A 213 -9.41 21.75 -23.33
C THR A 213 -8.13 22.48 -22.95
N ASP A 214 -7.87 22.58 -21.65
CA ASP A 214 -6.63 23.16 -21.12
C ASP A 214 -5.51 22.12 -21.13
N VAL A 215 -4.37 22.46 -21.72
CA VAL A 215 -3.19 21.59 -21.84
C VAL A 215 -2.05 22.16 -21.00
N PRO A 216 -1.83 21.62 -19.78
CA PRO A 216 -0.70 22.03 -18.95
C PRO A 216 0.61 21.41 -19.45
N PRO A 217 1.71 22.18 -19.55
CA PRO A 217 2.98 21.64 -19.97
C PRO A 217 3.62 20.83 -18.83
N LYS A 218 4.25 19.70 -19.20
CA LYS A 218 4.74 18.70 -18.24
C LYS A 218 5.82 19.24 -17.29
N ASN A 219 6.66 20.16 -17.76
CA ASN A 219 7.71 20.80 -16.97
C ASN A 219 7.14 21.68 -15.84
N VAL A 220 6.12 22.49 -16.11
CA VAL A 220 5.46 23.34 -15.11
C VAL A 220 4.76 22.48 -14.05
N LEU A 221 4.05 21.44 -14.48
CA LEU A 221 3.42 20.49 -13.55
C LEU A 221 4.45 19.77 -12.68
N HIS A 222 5.57 19.34 -13.26
CA HIS A 222 6.65 18.69 -12.53
C HIS A 222 7.29 19.63 -11.49
N ALA A 223 7.61 20.87 -11.87
CA ALA A 223 8.16 21.87 -10.95
C ALA A 223 7.18 22.17 -9.81
N PHE A 224 5.90 22.38 -10.13
CA PHE A 224 4.87 22.63 -9.13
C PHE A 224 4.77 21.48 -8.12
N ILE A 225 4.66 20.22 -8.58
CA ILE A 225 4.59 19.07 -7.66
C ILE A 225 5.86 18.92 -6.80
N THR A 226 7.01 19.32 -7.32
CA THR A 226 8.30 19.22 -6.60
C THR A 226 8.40 20.27 -5.49
N ASP A 227 7.87 21.48 -5.72
CA ASP A 227 7.98 22.61 -4.80
C ASP A 227 6.82 22.69 -3.77
N VAL A 228 5.73 21.96 -4.01
CA VAL A 228 4.53 21.99 -3.15
C VAL A 228 4.70 21.15 -1.88
N ASP A 229 4.18 21.67 -0.76
CA ASP A 229 4.14 20.97 0.52
C ASP A 229 2.96 19.98 0.62
N LEU A 230 3.15 18.90 1.37
CA LEU A 230 2.14 17.83 1.53
C LEU A 230 1.06 18.16 2.56
N ARG A 231 1.28 19.15 3.44
CA ARG A 231 0.38 19.47 4.55
C ARG A 231 -0.44 20.73 4.29
N THR A 232 0.08 21.64 3.48
CA THR A 232 -0.55 22.93 3.17
C THR A 232 -1.01 22.94 1.72
N GLN A 233 -2.22 23.46 1.50
CA GLN A 233 -2.72 23.63 0.14
C GLN A 233 -2.00 24.81 -0.51
N VAL A 234 -1.33 24.53 -1.63
CA VAL A 234 -0.62 25.54 -2.43
C VAL A 234 -1.39 25.74 -3.73
N ASN A 235 -1.61 26.99 -4.12
CA ASN A 235 -2.35 27.36 -5.32
C ASN A 235 -1.45 28.23 -6.24
N ALA A 236 -1.64 28.12 -7.55
CA ALA A 236 -0.96 28.93 -8.55
C ALA A 236 -1.96 29.39 -9.63
N PHE A 237 -1.71 30.57 -10.21
CA PHE A 237 -2.46 31.04 -11.37
C PHE A 237 -1.86 30.46 -12.65
N LEU A 238 -2.73 30.01 -13.55
CA LEU A 238 -2.34 29.47 -14.86
C LEU A 238 -2.66 30.53 -15.93
N TYR A 239 -1.68 30.81 -16.78
CA TYR A 239 -1.84 31.70 -17.93
C TYR A 239 -1.59 30.90 -19.19
N GLY A 240 -2.31 31.23 -20.27
CA GLY A 240 -2.24 30.46 -21.50
C GLY A 240 -2.89 31.14 -22.68
N THR A 241 -2.59 30.62 -23.87
CA THR A 241 -3.12 31.12 -25.14
C THR A 241 -3.56 29.96 -26.01
N SER A 242 -4.60 30.16 -26.83
CA SER A 242 -4.96 29.15 -27.82
C SER A 242 -3.93 29.09 -28.94
N PRO A 243 -3.57 27.89 -29.43
CA PRO A 243 -2.74 27.75 -30.62
C PRO A 243 -3.49 28.30 -31.85
N PRO A 244 -2.77 28.71 -32.90
CA PRO A 244 -3.38 29.25 -34.12
C PRO A 244 -4.30 28.23 -34.81
N ASP A 245 -4.00 26.93 -34.65
CA ASP A 245 -4.67 25.83 -35.34
C ASP A 245 -5.99 25.41 -34.68
N ASN A 246 -6.15 25.63 -33.37
CA ASN A 246 -7.36 25.24 -32.65
C ASN A 246 -7.71 26.21 -31.51
N LYS A 247 -8.79 26.96 -31.70
CA LYS A 247 -9.30 27.93 -30.72
C LYS A 247 -9.96 27.29 -29.49
N GLN A 248 -10.36 26.02 -29.58
CA GLN A 248 -10.96 25.28 -28.46
C GLN A 248 -9.90 24.70 -27.50
N VAL A 249 -8.63 24.68 -27.90
CA VAL A 249 -7.52 24.27 -27.03
C VAL A 249 -6.90 25.51 -26.39
N LYS A 250 -6.53 25.41 -25.11
CA LYS A 250 -5.80 26.45 -24.38
C LYS A 250 -4.49 25.86 -23.89
N GLU A 251 -3.38 26.31 -24.47
CA GLU A 251 -2.06 25.89 -24.03
C GLU A 251 -1.59 26.80 -22.89
N ILE A 252 -1.31 26.19 -21.73
CA ILE A 252 -0.77 26.90 -20.57
C ILE A 252 0.73 27.16 -20.81
N LYS A 253 1.19 28.37 -20.48
CA LYS A 253 2.58 28.83 -20.67
C LYS A 253 3.17 29.40 -19.39
#